data_AF-A0A382QKN1-F1
#
_entry.id   AF-A0A382QKN1-F1
#
_cell.length_a   1.000
_cell.length_b   1.000
_cell.length_c   1.000
_cell.angle_alpha   90.00
_cell.angle_beta   90.00
_cell.angle_gamma   90.00
#
_symmetry.space_group_name_H-M   'P 1'
#
loop_
_entity.id
_entity.type
_entity.pdbx_description
1 polymer ?
#
loop_
_entity_poly.entity_id
_entity_poly.type
_entity_poly.pdbx_seq_one_letter_code
_entity_poly.pdbx_strand_id
1 'polypeptide(L)'
;DPEVGKDPEKFYDEYYEIDLDELEPHIVGPHTPDLGRSISAMSTEVDEKKYPAEISAALIGSCTNSSYEDMTRSVSLVRQAKDAGIKVKTNFLVTPGSEQIYETIKQDGILGEFEEVGATVLANACGPCIGQWKREDKKKGEANSILTSYNRNFAKRNDGNPETLGFISSPELVVAMAFSGSMKFNPLTDTLTDKDGNDFKFKPPTGDVLPSNGYSSKDNGYEAPTKSGEVVINPSSERLAFLEPFAKQEPIKDYQDLPLLVKAQGKCTTDHISQAGPWLKFRGHLDNISNNMFLGATNAFTGGTGTGNNPVSGEKDVEINKIARNLKDQG
;
A
#
# COMPACT_ATOMS: atom_id res chain seq x y z
N ASP A 1 2.84 -2.46 -33.74
CA ASP A 1 2.80 -3.76 -34.42
C ASP A 1 1.33 -4.08 -34.78
N PRO A 2 0.87 -3.71 -35.98
CA PRO A 2 -0.53 -3.90 -36.37
C PRO A 2 -0.94 -5.37 -36.57
N GLU A 3 0.01 -6.25 -36.88
CA GLU A 3 -0.24 -7.69 -37.09
C GLU A 3 -0.52 -8.40 -35.76
N VAL A 4 0.17 -8.00 -34.68
CA VAL A 4 -0.13 -8.45 -33.31
C VAL A 4 -1.52 -8.02 -32.87
N GLY A 5 -1.94 -6.78 -33.17
CA GLY A 5 -3.29 -6.31 -32.82
C GLY A 5 -4.41 -7.00 -33.61
N LYS A 6 -4.11 -7.54 -34.79
CA LYS A 6 -5.08 -8.23 -35.65
C LYS A 6 -5.23 -9.71 -35.31
N ASP A 7 -4.17 -10.34 -34.82
CA ASP A 7 -4.11 -11.79 -34.57
C ASP A 7 -3.27 -12.11 -33.32
N PRO A 8 -3.68 -11.61 -32.13
CA PRO A 8 -2.87 -11.70 -30.92
C PRO A 8 -2.56 -13.14 -30.49
N GLU A 9 -3.48 -14.08 -30.74
CA GLU A 9 -3.34 -15.50 -30.39
C GLU A 9 -2.16 -16.20 -31.10
N LYS A 10 -1.66 -15.65 -32.22
CA LYS A 10 -0.45 -16.17 -32.89
C LYS A 10 0.83 -15.79 -32.18
N PHE A 11 0.82 -14.71 -31.40
CA PHE A 11 2.02 -14.11 -30.81
C PHE A 11 2.05 -14.21 -29.28
N TYR A 12 0.91 -14.47 -28.64
CA TYR A 12 0.79 -14.61 -27.20
C TYR A 12 0.30 -16.02 -26.83
N ASP A 13 0.93 -16.63 -25.82
CA ASP A 13 0.49 -17.92 -25.28
C ASP A 13 -0.89 -17.83 -24.61
N GLU A 14 -1.24 -16.66 -24.07
CA GLU A 14 -2.54 -16.32 -23.49
C GLU A 14 -2.95 -14.90 -23.92
N TYR A 15 -4.23 -14.71 -24.27
CA TYR A 15 -4.80 -13.42 -24.64
C TYR A 15 -6.07 -13.14 -23.82
N TYR A 16 -6.17 -11.93 -23.30
CA TYR A 16 -7.32 -11.45 -22.54
C TYR A 16 -7.82 -10.15 -23.17
N GLU A 17 -9.11 -10.09 -23.45
CA GLU A 17 -9.76 -8.91 -24.01
C GLU A 17 -10.60 -8.22 -22.93
N ILE A 18 -10.45 -6.90 -22.82
CA ILE A 18 -11.19 -6.07 -21.87
C ILE A 18 -11.81 -4.93 -22.68
N ASP A 19 -13.14 -4.90 -22.75
CA ASP A 19 -13.86 -3.77 -23.32
C ASP A 19 -13.89 -2.62 -22.30
N LEU A 20 -13.28 -1.50 -22.67
CA LEU A 20 -13.20 -0.31 -21.82
C LEU A 20 -14.53 0.44 -21.73
N ASP A 21 -15.43 0.28 -22.71
CA ASP A 21 -16.75 0.93 -22.71
C ASP A 21 -17.71 0.24 -21.74
N GLU A 22 -17.50 -1.05 -21.46
CA GLU A 22 -18.28 -1.83 -20.50
C GLU A 22 -17.65 -1.85 -19.09
N LEU A 23 -16.38 -1.47 -18.96
CA LEU A 23 -15.66 -1.50 -17.70
C LEU A 23 -16.15 -0.41 -16.73
N GLU A 24 -16.81 -0.81 -15.65
CA GLU A 24 -17.15 0.09 -14.54
C GLU A 24 -16.00 0.20 -13.51
N PRO A 25 -15.96 1.24 -12.64
CA PRO A 25 -14.96 1.37 -11.59
C PRO A 25 -14.93 0.17 -10.63
N HIS A 26 -13.73 -0.23 -10.21
CA HIS A 26 -13.51 -1.40 -9.38
C HIS A 26 -12.92 -1.06 -8.00
N ILE A 27 -13.23 -1.90 -7.01
CA ILE A 27 -12.55 -1.95 -5.72
C ILE A 27 -11.90 -3.32 -5.55
N VAL A 28 -10.69 -3.32 -5.00
CA VAL A 28 -9.88 -4.51 -4.77
C VAL A 28 -9.60 -4.69 -3.27
N GLY A 29 -9.67 -5.92 -2.76
CA GLY A 29 -9.43 -6.28 -1.36
C GLY A 29 -10.64 -6.81 -0.58
N PRO A 30 -10.51 -7.05 0.73
CA PRO A 30 -9.32 -6.79 1.53
C PRO A 30 -8.25 -7.88 1.42
N HIS A 31 -7.05 -7.59 1.94
CA HIS A 31 -5.93 -8.53 2.15
C HIS A 31 -5.28 -9.16 0.90
N THR A 32 -5.80 -8.89 -0.29
CA THR A 32 -5.20 -9.37 -1.53
C THR A 32 -5.54 -8.45 -2.72
N PRO A 33 -4.58 -8.21 -3.65
CA PRO A 33 -4.78 -7.32 -4.78
C PRO A 33 -5.50 -7.99 -5.97
N ASP A 34 -5.87 -9.26 -5.86
CA ASP A 34 -6.59 -10.04 -6.89
C ASP A 34 -8.07 -10.24 -6.56
N LEU A 35 -8.53 -9.81 -5.38
CA LEU A 35 -9.95 -9.82 -5.00
C LEU A 35 -10.63 -8.55 -5.51
N GLY A 36 -10.85 -8.49 -6.82
CA GLY A 36 -11.52 -7.41 -7.52
C GLY A 36 -13.03 -7.62 -7.66
N ARG A 37 -13.78 -6.54 -7.61
CA ARG A 37 -15.21 -6.46 -7.95
C ARG A 37 -15.53 -5.04 -8.35
N SER A 38 -16.63 -4.87 -9.04
CA SER A 38 -17.10 -3.54 -9.36
C SER A 38 -17.62 -2.78 -8.13
N ILE A 39 -17.65 -1.45 -8.24
CA ILE A 39 -18.22 -0.59 -7.21
C ILE A 39 -19.70 -0.91 -6.93
N SER A 40 -20.44 -1.33 -7.97
CA SER A 40 -21.84 -1.72 -7.87
C SER A 40 -22.07 -2.95 -6.97
N ALA A 41 -21.08 -3.83 -6.85
CA ALA A 41 -21.15 -5.01 -5.99
C ALA A 41 -20.68 -4.75 -4.53
N MET A 42 -19.97 -3.65 -4.27
CA MET A 42 -19.28 -3.41 -3.01
C MET A 42 -20.26 -3.35 -1.81
N SER A 43 -21.39 -2.66 -1.95
CA SER A 43 -22.35 -2.47 -0.85
C SER A 43 -22.90 -3.81 -0.33
N THR A 44 -23.30 -4.71 -1.24
CA THR A 44 -23.76 -6.06 -0.91
C THR A 44 -22.66 -6.85 -0.22
N GLU A 45 -21.43 -6.80 -0.72
CA GLU A 45 -20.32 -7.54 -0.13
C GLU A 45 -19.96 -7.03 1.27
N VAL A 46 -20.05 -5.72 1.53
CA VAL A 46 -19.88 -5.16 2.88
C VAL A 46 -20.85 -5.82 3.87
N ASP A 47 -22.11 -6.01 3.48
CA ASP A 47 -23.13 -6.65 4.32
C ASP A 47 -22.89 -8.16 4.50
N GLU A 48 -22.64 -8.87 3.41
CA GLU A 48 -22.44 -10.32 3.43
C GLU A 48 -21.19 -10.72 4.24
N LYS A 49 -20.09 -9.98 4.06
CA LYS A 49 -18.81 -10.24 4.73
C LYS A 49 -18.67 -9.50 6.05
N LYS A 50 -19.64 -8.63 6.41
CA LYS A 50 -19.63 -7.81 7.62
C LYS A 50 -18.38 -6.94 7.73
N TYR A 51 -17.93 -6.37 6.62
CA TYR A 51 -16.82 -5.43 6.63
C TYR A 51 -17.22 -4.14 7.37
N PRO A 52 -16.31 -3.48 8.10
CA PRO A 52 -16.59 -2.16 8.65
C PRO A 52 -16.97 -1.21 7.53
N ALA A 53 -18.22 -0.75 7.52
CA ALA A 53 -18.73 0.09 6.44
C ALA A 53 -18.10 1.50 6.46
N GLU A 54 -17.78 2.02 7.65
CA GLU A 54 -17.13 3.31 7.81
C GLU A 54 -15.68 3.29 7.28
N ILE A 55 -15.35 4.24 6.42
CA ILE A 55 -13.99 4.46 5.95
C ILE A 55 -13.27 5.32 6.97
N SER A 56 -12.36 4.70 7.71
CA SER A 56 -11.59 5.42 8.75
C SER A 56 -10.51 6.34 8.16
N ALA A 57 -9.93 5.97 7.02
CA ALA A 57 -8.97 6.80 6.29
C ALA A 57 -9.07 6.54 4.78
N ALA A 58 -8.97 7.62 4.01
CA ALA A 58 -8.90 7.61 2.55
C ALA A 58 -7.54 8.15 2.12
N LEU A 59 -6.82 7.44 1.25
CA LEU A 59 -5.45 7.79 0.89
C LEU A 59 -5.29 7.78 -0.63
N ILE A 60 -5.00 8.92 -1.23
CA ILE A 60 -4.65 8.99 -2.66
C ILE A 60 -3.16 9.27 -2.87
N GLY A 61 -2.67 8.93 -4.05
CA GLY A 61 -1.28 9.17 -4.46
C GLY A 61 -0.38 7.95 -4.36
N SER A 62 0.80 8.11 -3.74
CA SER A 62 1.93 7.15 -3.81
C SER A 62 2.41 6.95 -5.25
N CYS A 63 3.27 5.98 -5.53
CA CYS A 63 3.85 5.81 -6.87
C CYS A 63 2.84 5.41 -7.96
N THR A 64 1.72 4.75 -7.62
CA THR A 64 0.79 4.20 -8.61
C THR A 64 -0.12 5.25 -9.23
N ASN A 65 -0.70 6.14 -8.42
CA ASN A 65 -1.78 7.04 -8.82
C ASN A 65 -1.56 8.47 -8.29
N SER A 66 -0.40 9.04 -8.62
CA SER A 66 -0.03 10.41 -8.23
C SER A 66 0.49 11.25 -9.38
N SER A 67 0.13 10.90 -10.62
CA SER A 67 0.41 11.73 -11.77
C SER A 67 -0.33 13.07 -11.69
N TYR A 68 0.03 14.00 -12.57
CA TYR A 68 -0.70 15.25 -12.70
C TYR A 68 -2.17 15.01 -13.10
N GLU A 69 -2.42 14.02 -13.96
CA GLU A 69 -3.77 13.59 -14.33
C GLU A 69 -4.55 13.06 -13.12
N ASP A 70 -3.96 12.17 -12.33
CA ASP A 70 -4.60 11.63 -11.12
C ASP A 70 -5.01 12.75 -10.16
N MET A 71 -4.13 13.73 -9.95
CA MET A 71 -4.35 14.86 -9.04
C MET A 71 -5.40 15.83 -9.57
N THR A 72 -5.41 16.15 -10.87
CA THR A 72 -6.41 17.03 -11.47
C THR A 72 -7.80 16.38 -11.52
N ARG A 73 -7.88 15.09 -11.83
CA ARG A 73 -9.15 14.34 -11.79
C ARG A 73 -9.69 14.27 -10.37
N SER A 74 -8.82 14.02 -9.39
CA SER A 74 -9.19 14.00 -7.97
C SER A 74 -9.68 15.35 -7.47
N VAL A 75 -8.96 16.44 -7.76
CA VAL A 75 -9.36 17.78 -7.30
C VAL A 75 -10.66 18.24 -7.97
N SER A 76 -10.99 17.75 -9.17
CA SER A 76 -12.28 18.04 -9.81
C SER A 76 -13.47 17.56 -8.98
N LEU A 77 -13.35 16.42 -8.28
CA LEU A 77 -14.36 15.93 -7.35
C LEU A 77 -14.38 16.71 -6.04
N VAL A 78 -13.20 17.09 -5.53
CA VAL A 78 -13.07 17.97 -4.36
C VAL A 78 -13.82 19.29 -4.60
N ARG A 79 -13.63 19.92 -5.78
CA ARG A 79 -14.33 21.14 -6.19
C ARG A 79 -15.84 20.95 -6.21
N GLN A 80 -16.33 19.86 -6.84
CA GLN A 80 -17.77 19.57 -6.86
C GLN A 80 -18.37 19.45 -5.45
N ALA A 81 -17.71 18.73 -4.55
CA ALA A 81 -18.17 18.58 -3.17
C ALA A 81 -18.11 19.91 -2.40
N LYS A 82 -17.04 20.69 -2.59
CA LYS A 82 -16.86 22.02 -1.97
C LYS A 82 -17.97 22.98 -2.40
N ASP A 83 -18.29 23.03 -3.69
CA ASP A 83 -19.34 23.89 -4.24
C ASP A 83 -20.74 23.50 -3.70
N ALA A 84 -20.95 22.21 -3.47
CA ALA A 84 -22.15 21.69 -2.80
C ALA A 84 -22.14 21.83 -1.27
N GLY A 85 -21.05 22.32 -0.67
CA GLY A 85 -20.88 22.47 0.77
C GLY A 85 -20.77 21.14 1.54
N ILE A 86 -20.38 20.07 0.86
CA ILE A 86 -20.18 18.74 1.46
C ILE A 86 -18.78 18.67 2.05
N LYS A 87 -18.69 18.24 3.31
CA LYS A 87 -17.42 18.08 4.02
C LYS A 87 -16.92 16.66 3.89
N VAL A 88 -15.59 16.50 3.83
CA VAL A 88 -14.93 15.20 3.91
C VAL A 88 -15.29 14.54 5.24
N LYS A 89 -15.62 13.24 5.20
CA LYS A 89 -16.03 12.46 6.39
C LYS A 89 -14.95 11.51 6.91
N THR A 90 -13.81 11.44 6.23
CA THR A 90 -12.71 10.51 6.50
C THR A 90 -11.42 11.26 6.81
N ASN A 91 -10.44 10.59 7.42
CA ASN A 91 -9.09 11.11 7.44
C ASN A 91 -8.49 11.02 6.02
N PHE A 92 -8.43 12.14 5.30
CA PHE A 92 -8.08 12.17 3.89
C PHE A 92 -6.61 12.60 3.69
N LEU A 93 -5.81 11.70 3.13
CA LEU A 93 -4.37 11.87 2.94
C LEU A 93 -4.03 11.90 1.45
N VAL A 94 -3.18 12.84 1.03
CA VAL A 94 -2.77 13.04 -0.37
C VAL A 94 -1.25 12.96 -0.46
N THR A 95 -0.71 12.07 -1.30
CA THR A 95 0.75 11.87 -1.44
C THR A 95 1.22 12.09 -2.87
N PRO A 96 1.86 13.22 -3.20
CA PRO A 96 2.42 13.41 -4.53
C PRO A 96 3.60 12.46 -4.78
N GLY A 97 3.75 12.00 -6.04
CA GLY A 97 4.73 10.97 -6.38
C GLY A 97 6.17 11.46 -6.50
N SER A 98 6.36 12.76 -6.67
CA SER A 98 7.67 13.39 -6.86
C SER A 98 7.62 14.87 -6.50
N GLU A 99 8.80 15.46 -6.29
CA GLU A 99 8.95 16.90 -6.10
C GLU A 99 8.43 17.70 -7.31
N GLN A 100 8.68 17.21 -8.52
CA GLN A 100 8.17 17.83 -9.74
C GLN A 100 6.64 17.89 -9.75
N ILE A 101 5.95 16.79 -9.41
CA ILE A 101 4.49 16.80 -9.34
C ILE A 101 4.03 17.74 -8.21
N TYR A 102 4.60 17.62 -7.01
CA TYR A 102 4.26 18.47 -5.87
C TYR A 102 4.34 19.96 -6.21
N GLU A 103 5.45 20.39 -6.80
CA GLU A 103 5.66 21.80 -7.16
C GLU A 103 4.77 22.25 -8.34
N THR A 104 4.42 21.34 -9.26
CA THR A 104 3.50 21.65 -10.36
C THR A 104 2.07 21.82 -9.84
N ILE A 105 1.54 20.88 -9.04
CA ILE A 105 0.18 20.99 -8.48
C ILE A 105 0.05 22.15 -7.48
N LYS A 106 1.17 22.55 -6.85
CA LYS A 106 1.24 23.75 -6.02
C LYS A 106 1.19 25.03 -6.86
N GLN A 107 1.95 25.09 -7.95
CA GLN A 107 1.91 26.20 -8.90
C GLN A 107 0.51 26.40 -9.48
N ASP A 108 -0.17 25.30 -9.82
CA ASP A 108 -1.52 25.32 -10.42
C ASP A 108 -2.65 25.44 -9.39
N GLY A 109 -2.32 25.63 -8.09
CA GLY A 109 -3.28 25.87 -7.01
C GLY A 109 -4.04 24.63 -6.53
N ILE A 110 -3.86 23.47 -7.18
CA ILE A 110 -4.50 22.19 -6.87
C ILE A 110 -4.21 21.74 -5.44
N LEU A 111 -2.97 21.93 -4.97
CA LEU A 111 -2.55 21.52 -3.63
C LEU A 111 -3.38 22.19 -2.53
N GLY A 112 -3.65 23.50 -2.68
CA GLY A 112 -4.42 24.27 -1.71
C GLY A 112 -5.88 23.82 -1.63
N GLU A 113 -6.46 23.36 -2.73
CA GLU A 113 -7.85 22.89 -2.74
C GLU A 113 -8.05 21.58 -1.97
N PHE A 114 -7.05 20.70 -1.96
CA PHE A 114 -7.06 19.53 -1.07
C PHE A 114 -6.98 19.97 0.40
N GLU A 115 -6.10 20.90 0.73
CA GLU A 115 -5.94 21.42 2.10
C GLU A 115 -7.20 22.14 2.60
N GLU A 116 -7.89 22.89 1.74
CA GLU A 116 -9.13 23.60 2.04
C GLU A 116 -10.27 22.68 2.52
N VAL A 117 -10.31 21.43 2.03
CA VAL A 117 -11.29 20.44 2.47
C VAL A 117 -10.82 19.60 3.67
N GLY A 118 -9.68 19.97 4.26
CA GLY A 118 -9.09 19.31 5.42
C GLY A 118 -8.23 18.09 5.10
N ALA A 119 -7.84 17.89 3.85
CA ALA A 119 -6.91 16.83 3.49
C ALA A 119 -5.50 17.16 4.01
N THR A 120 -4.75 16.14 4.44
CA THR A 120 -3.34 16.29 4.78
C THR A 120 -2.48 15.88 3.59
N VAL A 121 -1.74 16.84 3.04
CA VAL A 121 -0.73 16.56 2.01
C VAL A 121 0.54 16.03 2.68
N LEU A 122 0.91 14.80 2.34
CA LEU A 122 2.10 14.12 2.88
C LEU A 122 3.35 14.47 2.06
N ALA A 123 4.51 14.14 2.62
CA ALA A 123 5.78 14.24 1.91
C ALA A 123 5.79 13.35 0.64
N ASN A 124 6.60 13.75 -0.35
CA ASN A 124 6.76 13.09 -1.64
C ASN A 124 7.53 11.76 -1.51
N ALA A 125 6.92 10.79 -0.83
CA ALA A 125 7.53 9.52 -0.45
C ALA A 125 6.47 8.42 -0.33
N CYS A 126 6.88 7.15 -0.25
CA CYS A 126 5.93 6.03 -0.16
C CYS A 126 5.00 6.08 1.07
N GLY A 127 5.48 6.59 2.21
CA GLY A 127 4.68 6.81 3.42
C GLY A 127 3.77 5.63 3.81
N PRO A 128 2.45 5.83 3.97
CA PRO A 128 1.50 4.78 4.32
C PRO A 128 1.45 3.57 3.36
N CYS A 129 1.92 3.69 2.12
CA CYS A 129 1.94 2.57 1.16
C CYS A 129 2.86 1.40 1.60
N ILE A 130 3.86 1.69 2.43
CA ILE A 130 4.89 0.75 2.91
C ILE A 130 4.88 0.57 4.44
N GLY A 131 3.83 1.06 5.11
CA GLY A 131 3.75 1.01 6.57
C GLY A 131 4.53 2.11 7.29
N GLN A 132 5.01 3.13 6.57
CA GLN A 132 5.63 4.33 7.18
C GLN A 132 4.55 5.35 7.51
N TRP A 133 3.66 4.94 8.41
CA TRP A 133 2.55 5.75 8.90
C TRP A 133 2.39 5.56 10.40
N LYS A 134 2.59 6.64 11.14
CA LYS A 134 2.27 6.68 12.57
C LYS A 134 0.77 6.96 12.72
N ARG A 135 -0.02 5.90 12.61
CA ARG A 135 -1.47 5.98 12.71
C ARG A 135 -1.90 6.04 14.18
N GLU A 136 -2.66 7.08 14.56
CA GLU A 136 -3.07 7.34 15.94
C GLU A 136 -4.59 7.28 16.16
N ASP A 137 -5.38 7.30 15.08
CA ASP A 137 -6.86 7.29 15.13
C ASP A 137 -7.45 5.90 15.43
N LYS A 138 -6.64 4.83 15.36
CA LYS A 138 -7.06 3.45 15.60
C LYS A 138 -6.15 2.73 16.58
N LYS A 139 -6.77 1.90 17.43
CA LYS A 139 -6.03 1.01 18.33
C LYS A 139 -5.56 -0.22 17.58
N LYS A 140 -4.40 -0.75 17.93
CA LYS A 140 -3.92 -2.02 17.39
C LYS A 140 -4.93 -3.13 17.70
N GLY A 141 -5.34 -3.89 16.67
CA GLY A 141 -6.37 -4.93 16.79
C GLY A 141 -7.81 -4.42 16.64
N GLU A 142 -8.03 -3.13 16.40
CA GLU A 142 -9.35 -2.62 16.04
C GLU A 142 -9.65 -2.89 14.57
N ALA A 143 -10.80 -3.52 14.28
CA ALA A 143 -11.24 -3.72 12.90
C ALA A 143 -11.74 -2.41 12.28
N ASN A 144 -11.21 -2.06 11.11
CA ASN A 144 -11.56 -0.83 10.40
C ASN A 144 -11.31 -1.00 8.90
N SER A 145 -11.96 -0.17 8.07
CA SER A 145 -11.70 -0.11 6.63
C SER A 145 -10.87 1.12 6.29
N ILE A 146 -9.89 0.95 5.40
CA ILE A 146 -9.19 2.05 4.71
C ILE A 146 -9.32 1.86 3.21
N LEU A 147 -9.43 2.96 2.47
CA LEU A 147 -9.51 2.94 1.02
C LEU A 147 -8.35 3.75 0.43
N THR A 148 -7.61 3.13 -0.49
CA THR A 148 -6.36 3.70 -1.01
C THR A 148 -6.30 3.68 -2.52
N SER A 149 -5.55 4.58 -3.14
CA SER A 149 -5.15 4.48 -4.55
C SER A 149 -3.75 3.88 -4.72
N TYR A 150 -3.42 2.90 -3.88
CA TYR A 150 -2.12 2.22 -3.89
C TYR A 150 -2.21 0.93 -4.73
N ASN A 151 -1.31 -0.03 -4.51
CA ASN A 151 -1.28 -1.29 -5.28
C ASN A 151 -1.19 -2.55 -4.41
N ARG A 152 -1.04 -2.41 -3.08
CA ARG A 152 -0.92 -3.53 -2.14
C ARG A 152 -1.72 -3.26 -0.89
N ASN A 153 -2.49 -4.27 -0.48
CA ASN A 153 -3.42 -4.23 0.65
C ASN A 153 -3.30 -5.48 1.55
N PHE A 154 -2.14 -6.14 1.55
CA PHE A 154 -1.89 -7.27 2.45
C PHE A 154 -2.11 -6.87 3.92
N ALA A 155 -2.49 -7.83 4.77
CA ALA A 155 -2.65 -7.58 6.21
C ALA A 155 -1.42 -6.89 6.81
N LYS A 156 -1.63 -5.93 7.72
CA LYS A 156 -0.59 -5.11 8.39
C LYS A 156 0.22 -4.18 7.47
N ARG A 157 -0.01 -4.16 6.16
CA ARG A 157 0.86 -3.45 5.20
C ARG A 157 0.91 -1.94 5.44
N ASN A 158 -0.23 -1.31 5.67
CA ASN A 158 -0.33 0.16 5.67
C ASN A 158 -0.04 0.81 7.03
N ASP A 159 -0.45 0.16 8.12
CA ASP A 159 -0.39 0.71 9.48
C ASP A 159 0.08 -0.29 10.54
N GLY A 160 0.46 -1.52 10.14
CA GLY A 160 0.88 -2.57 11.06
C GLY A 160 -0.27 -3.27 11.82
N ASN A 161 -1.53 -2.89 11.59
CA ASN A 161 -2.70 -3.50 12.22
C ASN A 161 -3.22 -4.69 11.39
N PRO A 162 -3.32 -5.92 11.96
CA PRO A 162 -3.86 -7.06 11.22
C PRO A 162 -5.34 -6.93 10.87
N GLU A 163 -6.12 -6.26 11.72
CA GLU A 163 -7.58 -6.15 11.59
C GLU A 163 -8.01 -5.02 10.63
N THR A 164 -7.05 -4.25 10.10
CA THR A 164 -7.34 -3.24 9.09
C THR A 164 -7.61 -3.90 7.74
N LEU A 165 -8.83 -3.70 7.25
CA LEU A 165 -9.26 -4.10 5.91
C LEU A 165 -8.81 -3.02 4.91
N GLY A 166 -7.73 -3.30 4.19
CA GLY A 166 -7.22 -2.43 3.14
C GLY A 166 -7.93 -2.64 1.81
N PHE A 167 -8.52 -1.60 1.26
CA PHE A 167 -9.11 -1.59 -0.07
C PHE A 167 -8.32 -0.70 -1.03
N ILE A 168 -8.30 -1.08 -2.30
CA ILE A 168 -7.60 -0.36 -3.38
C ILE A 168 -8.61 0.03 -4.45
N SER A 169 -8.51 1.25 -4.96
CA SER A 169 -9.27 1.71 -6.13
C SER A 169 -8.53 2.84 -6.85
N SER A 170 -9.17 3.46 -7.85
CA SER A 170 -8.66 4.68 -8.48
C SER A 170 -8.71 5.87 -7.50
N PRO A 171 -7.85 6.89 -7.65
CA PRO A 171 -7.82 8.03 -6.74
C PRO A 171 -9.15 8.80 -6.74
N GLU A 172 -9.86 8.85 -7.86
CA GLU A 172 -11.15 9.53 -7.98
C GLU A 172 -12.24 8.81 -7.18
N LEU A 173 -12.28 7.47 -7.24
CA LEU A 173 -13.24 6.71 -6.44
C LEU A 173 -12.91 6.84 -4.94
N VAL A 174 -11.64 6.85 -4.58
CA VAL A 174 -11.18 7.12 -3.20
C VAL A 174 -11.65 8.49 -2.73
N VAL A 175 -11.52 9.55 -3.55
CA VAL A 175 -12.01 10.89 -3.21
C VAL A 175 -13.53 10.91 -3.02
N ALA A 176 -14.30 10.39 -3.98
CA ALA A 176 -15.76 10.38 -3.89
C ALA A 176 -16.26 9.66 -2.61
N MET A 177 -15.64 8.53 -2.28
CA MET A 177 -15.95 7.77 -1.08
C MET A 177 -15.39 8.40 0.21
N ALA A 178 -14.33 9.21 0.14
CA ALA A 178 -13.84 10.01 1.27
C ALA A 178 -14.86 11.06 1.73
N PHE A 179 -15.64 11.63 0.81
CA PHE A 179 -16.74 12.53 1.14
C PHE A 179 -17.98 11.80 1.65
N SER A 180 -18.26 10.58 1.17
CA SER A 180 -19.38 9.78 1.68
C SER A 180 -19.09 9.17 3.06
N GLY A 181 -17.82 8.83 3.32
CA GLY A 181 -17.36 8.15 4.54
C GLY A 181 -17.69 6.66 4.60
N SER A 182 -18.16 6.05 3.50
CA SER A 182 -18.74 4.70 3.52
C SER A 182 -18.28 3.83 2.36
N MET A 183 -17.86 2.60 2.67
CA MET A 183 -17.58 1.53 1.71
C MET A 183 -18.82 1.09 0.92
N LYS A 184 -20.02 1.48 1.35
CA LYS A 184 -21.29 1.15 0.67
C LYS A 184 -21.70 2.18 -0.38
N PHE A 185 -21.05 3.34 -0.42
CA PHE A 185 -21.44 4.42 -1.33
C PHE A 185 -20.95 4.13 -2.75
N ASN A 186 -21.88 4.17 -3.71
CA ASN A 186 -21.57 4.10 -5.13
C ASN A 186 -21.82 5.47 -5.79
N PRO A 187 -20.77 6.24 -6.17
CA PRO A 187 -20.94 7.55 -6.79
C PRO A 187 -21.63 7.51 -8.16
N LEU A 188 -21.73 6.34 -8.80
CA LEU A 188 -22.44 6.20 -10.08
C LEU A 188 -23.95 6.22 -9.93
N THR A 189 -24.47 5.85 -8.76
CA THR A 189 -25.91 5.69 -8.52
C THR A 189 -26.40 6.62 -7.42
N ASP A 190 -25.66 6.70 -6.33
CA ASP A 190 -26.10 7.25 -5.05
C ASP A 190 -25.93 8.77 -4.99
N THR A 191 -26.59 9.38 -3.99
CA THR A 191 -26.55 10.81 -3.72
C THR A 191 -26.02 11.07 -2.31
N LEU A 192 -25.46 12.26 -2.11
CA LEU A 192 -25.19 12.87 -0.81
C LEU A 192 -26.14 14.05 -0.63
N THR A 193 -26.24 14.57 0.59
CA THR A 193 -27.02 15.78 0.87
C THR A 193 -26.13 17.01 0.80
N ASP A 194 -26.51 17.99 -0.01
CA ASP A 194 -25.81 19.27 -0.11
C ASP A 194 -26.13 20.21 1.08
N LYS A 195 -25.50 21.39 1.11
CA LYS A 195 -25.71 22.41 2.14
C LYS A 195 -27.13 22.97 2.22
N ASP A 196 -27.92 22.83 1.16
CA ASP A 196 -29.29 23.35 1.05
C ASP A 196 -30.33 22.23 1.28
N GLY A 197 -29.88 20.99 1.51
CA GLY A 197 -30.73 19.82 1.76
C GLY A 197 -31.15 19.06 0.50
N ASN A 198 -30.60 19.38 -0.67
CA ASN A 198 -30.92 18.70 -1.92
C ASN A 198 -30.00 17.48 -2.15
N ASP A 199 -30.44 16.62 -3.07
CA ASP A 199 -29.64 15.51 -3.57
C ASP A 199 -28.48 16.03 -4.43
N PHE A 200 -27.26 15.72 -4.01
CA PHE A 200 -26.04 15.92 -4.75
C PHE A 200 -25.51 14.60 -5.29
N LYS A 201 -25.14 14.59 -6.57
CA LYS A 201 -24.47 13.45 -7.20
C LYS A 201 -23.18 13.92 -7.85
N PHE A 202 -22.10 13.19 -7.61
CA PHE A 202 -20.85 13.44 -8.30
C PHE A 202 -21.02 13.25 -9.81
N LYS A 203 -20.51 14.20 -10.58
CA LYS A 203 -20.34 14.04 -12.02
C LYS A 203 -19.00 13.34 -12.28
N PRO A 204 -18.87 12.60 -13.41
CA PRO A 204 -17.60 12.01 -13.80
C PRO A 204 -16.45 13.03 -13.70
N PRO A 205 -15.31 12.64 -13.13
CA PRO A 205 -14.18 13.54 -12.92
C PRO A 205 -13.58 13.97 -14.26
N THR A 206 -13.07 15.20 -14.27
CA THR A 206 -12.35 15.79 -15.40
C THR A 206 -10.94 16.15 -14.95
N GLY A 207 -9.95 15.98 -15.80
CA GLY A 207 -8.59 16.42 -15.50
C GLY A 207 -7.76 16.54 -16.75
N ASP A 208 -6.57 17.07 -16.56
CA ASP A 208 -5.60 17.32 -17.62
C ASP A 208 -4.51 16.26 -17.54
N VAL A 209 -4.22 15.60 -18.67
CA VAL A 209 -3.17 14.57 -18.72
C VAL A 209 -1.80 15.16 -18.37
N LEU A 210 -1.53 16.39 -18.82
CA LEU A 210 -0.28 17.12 -18.62
C LEU A 210 -0.56 18.57 -18.22
N PRO A 211 0.32 19.22 -17.44
CA PRO A 211 0.16 20.62 -17.08
C PRO A 211 0.29 21.52 -18.32
N SER A 212 -0.71 22.37 -18.56
CA SER A 212 -0.73 23.31 -19.68
C SER A 212 0.37 24.38 -19.59
N ASN A 213 0.77 24.71 -18.36
CA ASN A 213 1.89 25.63 -18.07
C ASN A 213 3.26 24.94 -18.05
N GLY A 214 3.31 23.64 -18.36
CA GLY A 214 4.50 22.81 -18.21
C GLY A 214 4.76 22.39 -16.77
N TYR A 215 5.72 21.48 -16.58
CA TYR A 215 6.11 21.04 -15.25
C TYR A 215 6.99 22.09 -14.54
N SER A 216 6.76 22.27 -13.25
CA SER A 216 7.66 23.04 -12.40
C SER A 216 9.00 22.32 -12.26
N SER A 217 10.11 23.07 -12.38
CA SER A 217 11.48 22.55 -12.47
C SER A 217 12.37 22.91 -11.28
N LYS A 218 11.76 23.12 -10.09
CA LYS A 218 12.56 23.32 -8.88
C LYS A 218 13.48 22.13 -8.60
N ASP A 219 14.54 22.40 -7.83
CA ASP A 219 15.55 21.42 -7.45
C ASP A 219 14.90 20.12 -6.98
N ASN A 220 15.17 19.04 -7.73
CA ASN A 220 14.64 17.71 -7.48
C ASN A 220 15.49 16.92 -6.48
N GLY A 221 16.50 17.55 -5.87
CA GLY A 221 17.41 16.93 -4.91
C GLY A 221 18.44 16.01 -5.56
N TYR A 222 18.66 16.12 -6.87
CA TYR A 222 19.68 15.33 -7.56
C TYR A 222 21.09 15.86 -7.28
N GLU A 223 21.91 15.02 -6.64
CA GLU A 223 23.34 15.25 -6.48
C GLU A 223 24.14 14.39 -7.46
N ALA A 224 24.93 15.03 -8.33
CA ALA A 224 25.77 14.32 -9.28
C ALA A 224 26.91 13.58 -8.57
N PRO A 225 27.29 12.36 -9.01
CA PRO A 225 28.36 11.61 -8.37
C PRO A 225 29.70 12.33 -8.54
N THR A 226 30.43 12.50 -7.44
CA THR A 226 31.80 13.05 -7.42
C THR A 226 32.82 12.12 -8.08
N LYS A 227 32.48 10.82 -8.23
CA LYS A 227 33.37 9.74 -8.69
C LYS A 227 34.64 9.57 -7.84
N SER A 228 34.65 10.11 -6.63
CA SER A 228 35.75 10.01 -5.68
C SER A 228 35.22 10.05 -4.25
N GLY A 229 35.78 9.26 -3.35
CA GLY A 229 35.42 9.26 -1.93
C GLY A 229 35.74 7.92 -1.28
N GLU A 230 35.65 7.90 0.05
CA GLU A 230 35.78 6.70 0.87
C GLU A 230 34.44 6.41 1.55
N VAL A 231 33.99 5.16 1.52
CA VAL A 231 32.77 4.72 2.22
C VAL A 231 33.18 4.17 3.58
N VAL A 232 32.92 4.96 4.62
CA VAL A 232 33.22 4.58 6.01
C VAL A 232 31.91 4.21 6.73
N ILE A 233 31.86 3.01 7.31
CA ILE A 233 30.77 2.55 8.16
C ILE A 233 31.28 2.46 9.59
N ASN A 234 30.60 3.13 10.53
CA ASN A 234 30.92 2.99 11.95
C ASN A 234 30.68 1.53 12.39
N PRO A 235 31.69 0.82 12.94
CA PRO A 235 31.53 -0.56 13.40
C PRO A 235 30.45 -0.77 14.47
N SER A 236 30.08 0.27 15.23
CA SER A 236 29.00 0.21 16.22
C SER A 236 27.65 0.71 15.69
N SER A 237 27.51 0.89 14.37
CA SER A 237 26.27 1.35 13.75
C SER A 237 25.19 0.29 13.83
N GLU A 238 24.02 0.65 14.34
CA GLU A 238 22.85 -0.23 14.32
C GLU A 238 22.10 -0.19 12.96
N ARG A 239 22.51 0.71 12.05
CA ARG A 239 21.81 1.01 10.79
C ARG A 239 22.47 0.41 9.57
N LEU A 240 23.81 0.36 9.59
CA LEU A 240 24.67 -0.01 8.46
C LEU A 240 25.74 -0.96 8.99
N ALA A 241 25.98 -2.05 8.27
CA ALA A 241 27.09 -2.95 8.50
C ALA A 241 27.65 -3.45 7.16
N PHE A 242 28.94 -3.75 7.10
CA PHE A 242 29.48 -4.49 5.95
C PHE A 242 28.89 -5.91 5.94
N LEU A 243 28.65 -6.43 4.74
CA LEU A 243 28.27 -7.84 4.59
C LEU A 243 29.50 -8.72 4.77
N GLU A 244 29.38 -9.71 5.65
CA GLU A 244 30.35 -10.79 5.72
C GLU A 244 30.01 -11.84 4.65
N PRO A 245 31.00 -12.39 3.93
CA PRO A 245 30.77 -13.48 3.00
C PRO A 245 30.12 -14.67 3.70
N PHE A 246 29.05 -15.20 3.13
CA PHE A 246 28.49 -16.48 3.61
C PHE A 246 29.52 -17.60 3.44
N ALA A 247 29.50 -18.56 4.37
CA ALA A 247 30.33 -19.75 4.25
C ALA A 247 30.00 -20.51 2.97
N LYS A 248 31.02 -21.11 2.34
CA LYS A 248 30.84 -21.98 1.18
C LYS A 248 30.00 -23.19 1.59
N GLN A 249 28.95 -23.48 0.84
CA GLN A 249 28.07 -24.62 1.09
C GLN A 249 28.54 -25.85 0.30
N GLU A 250 28.50 -27.03 0.93
CA GLU A 250 28.77 -28.35 0.37
C GLU A 250 27.43 -29.10 0.16
N PRO A 251 26.89 -29.17 -1.08
CA PRO A 251 25.49 -29.53 -1.35
C PRO A 251 24.97 -30.87 -0.81
N ILE A 252 25.86 -31.84 -0.59
CA ILE A 252 25.48 -33.16 -0.06
C ILE A 252 25.71 -33.23 1.45
N LYS A 253 26.78 -32.60 1.95
CA LYS A 253 27.16 -32.69 3.37
C LYS A 253 26.29 -31.78 4.23
N ASP A 254 25.97 -30.58 3.73
CA ASP A 254 25.30 -29.54 4.53
C ASP A 254 23.77 -29.67 4.54
N TYR A 255 23.20 -30.54 3.70
CA TYR A 255 21.74 -30.70 3.53
C TYR A 255 21.23 -32.07 4.00
N GLN A 256 21.82 -32.60 5.07
CA GLN A 256 21.37 -33.82 5.74
C GLN A 256 20.64 -33.47 7.03
N ASP A 257 19.60 -34.24 7.37
CA ASP A 257 18.88 -34.15 8.65
C ASP A 257 18.40 -32.72 9.03
N LEU A 258 18.02 -31.93 8.03
CA LEU A 258 17.67 -30.52 8.22
C LEU A 258 16.44 -30.34 9.13
N PRO A 259 16.52 -29.50 10.17
CA PRO A 259 15.36 -29.17 10.97
C PRO A 259 14.37 -28.33 10.17
N LEU A 260 13.10 -28.67 10.26
CA LEU A 260 12.02 -27.87 9.69
C LEU A 260 11.76 -26.65 10.59
N LEU A 261 12.28 -25.48 10.19
CA LEU A 261 12.10 -24.24 10.95
C LEU A 261 10.62 -23.80 11.02
N VAL A 262 9.97 -23.71 9.86
CA VAL A 262 8.55 -23.35 9.74
C VAL A 262 7.93 -24.00 8.52
N LYS A 263 6.74 -24.57 8.69
CA LYS A 263 5.86 -24.93 7.58
C LYS A 263 4.81 -23.84 7.44
N ALA A 264 4.97 -22.97 6.45
CA ALA A 264 4.01 -21.89 6.22
C ALA A 264 2.66 -22.45 5.71
N GLN A 265 1.56 -22.01 6.30
CA GLN A 265 0.21 -22.34 5.86
C GLN A 265 -0.33 -21.25 4.93
N GLY A 266 -0.76 -21.63 3.73
CA GLY A 266 -1.37 -20.70 2.78
C GLY A 266 -0.40 -19.65 2.23
N LYS A 267 -0.89 -18.42 2.07
CA LYS A 267 -0.16 -17.31 1.41
C LYS A 267 1.02 -16.82 2.26
N CYS A 268 2.25 -16.95 1.74
CA CYS A 268 3.46 -16.43 2.36
C CYS A 268 4.15 -15.42 1.43
N THR A 269 3.88 -14.12 1.61
CA THR A 269 4.48 -13.05 0.79
C THR A 269 5.83 -12.62 1.36
N THR A 270 6.58 -11.79 0.64
CA THR A 270 7.81 -11.21 1.16
C THR A 270 7.58 -10.34 2.40
N ASP A 271 6.41 -9.72 2.56
CA ASP A 271 6.04 -9.03 3.81
C ASP A 271 5.81 -10.02 4.97
N HIS A 272 5.43 -11.29 4.72
CA HIS A 272 5.38 -12.32 5.75
C HIS A 272 6.78 -12.82 6.15
N ILE A 273 7.73 -12.82 5.21
CA ILE A 273 9.11 -13.27 5.39
C ILE A 273 9.97 -12.18 6.05
N SER A 274 9.91 -10.95 5.56
CA SER A 274 10.67 -9.81 6.08
C SER A 274 9.88 -8.52 5.90
N GLN A 275 9.18 -8.16 6.96
CA GLN A 275 8.28 -7.00 7.01
C GLN A 275 9.00 -5.69 6.69
N ALA A 276 8.27 -4.73 6.11
CA ALA A 276 8.69 -3.34 5.96
C ALA A 276 8.41 -2.52 7.23
N GLY A 277 7.77 -1.35 7.12
CA GLY A 277 7.42 -0.49 8.26
C GLY A 277 8.62 -0.21 9.18
N PRO A 278 8.54 -0.50 10.49
CA PRO A 278 9.60 -0.18 11.46
C PRO A 278 10.94 -0.87 11.17
N TRP A 279 10.95 -1.94 10.38
CA TRP A 279 12.15 -2.69 10.02
C TRP A 279 12.99 -2.03 8.93
N LEU A 280 12.44 -1.05 8.20
CA LEU A 280 13.17 -0.34 7.15
C LEU A 280 14.40 0.38 7.67
N LYS A 281 14.42 0.78 8.95
CA LYS A 281 15.61 1.35 9.59
C LYS A 281 16.80 0.37 9.57
N PHE A 282 16.58 -0.94 9.54
CA PHE A 282 17.65 -1.94 9.58
C PHE A 282 18.03 -2.50 8.19
N ARG A 283 17.52 -1.95 7.08
CA ARG A 283 17.80 -2.47 5.72
C ARG A 283 19.27 -2.47 5.33
N GLY A 284 20.10 -1.64 5.96
CA GLY A 284 21.55 -1.62 5.77
C GLY A 284 22.33 -2.53 6.72
N HIS A 285 21.65 -3.26 7.62
CA HIS A 285 22.28 -4.06 8.66
C HIS A 285 21.63 -5.45 8.73
N LEU A 286 22.26 -6.44 8.09
CA LEU A 286 21.69 -7.77 7.90
C LEU A 286 21.26 -8.45 9.20
N ASP A 287 22.12 -8.49 10.22
CA ASP A 287 21.79 -9.17 11.47
C ASP A 287 20.58 -8.54 12.20
N ASN A 288 20.52 -7.21 12.29
CA ASN A 288 19.39 -6.49 12.87
C ASN A 288 18.09 -6.72 12.10
N ILE A 289 18.09 -6.71 10.76
CA ILE A 289 16.87 -6.96 9.98
C ILE A 289 16.42 -8.42 10.06
N SER A 290 17.34 -9.38 10.23
CA SER A 290 17.02 -10.80 10.40
C SER A 290 16.17 -11.09 11.65
N ASN A 291 16.08 -10.15 12.60
CA ASN A 291 15.15 -10.26 13.73
C ASN A 291 13.67 -10.21 13.33
N ASN A 292 13.35 -9.93 12.07
CA ASN A 292 11.97 -9.96 11.57
C ASN A 292 11.62 -11.20 10.74
N MET A 293 12.57 -12.13 10.61
CA MET A 293 12.45 -13.28 9.72
C MET A 293 11.22 -14.14 10.07
N PHE A 294 10.32 -14.28 9.10
CA PHE A 294 9.07 -15.04 9.18
C PHE A 294 8.07 -14.62 10.26
N LEU A 295 8.19 -13.42 10.86
CA LEU A 295 7.24 -12.96 11.89
C LEU A 295 5.79 -12.76 11.38
N GLY A 296 5.58 -12.74 10.05
CA GLY A 296 4.25 -12.69 9.45
C GLY A 296 3.73 -14.01 8.91
N ALA A 297 4.51 -15.09 8.97
CA ALA A 297 4.10 -16.39 8.42
C ALA A 297 3.21 -17.15 9.41
N THR A 298 2.10 -17.72 8.93
CA THR A 298 1.25 -18.62 9.72
C THR A 298 1.86 -20.01 9.76
N ASN A 299 2.08 -20.53 10.96
CA ASN A 299 2.63 -21.86 11.19
C ASN A 299 1.55 -22.94 11.03
N ALA A 300 1.72 -23.87 10.09
CA ALA A 300 0.75 -24.92 9.79
C ALA A 300 0.53 -25.94 10.93
N PHE A 301 1.45 -26.03 11.89
CA PHE A 301 1.33 -26.96 13.01
C PHE A 301 0.62 -26.36 14.22
N THR A 302 0.80 -25.07 14.48
CA THR A 302 0.25 -24.38 15.67
C THR A 302 -0.91 -23.44 15.33
N GLY A 303 -1.04 -23.02 14.07
CA GLY A 303 -1.93 -21.93 13.65
C GLY A 303 -1.45 -20.54 14.05
N GLY A 304 -0.38 -20.43 14.84
CA GLY A 304 0.20 -19.17 15.31
C GLY A 304 0.90 -18.41 14.18
N THR A 305 0.87 -17.07 14.23
CA THR A 305 1.60 -16.21 13.28
C THR A 305 2.95 -15.81 13.86
N GLY A 306 4.03 -16.07 13.12
CA GLY A 306 5.38 -15.66 13.49
C GLY A 306 6.02 -16.48 14.62
N THR A 307 5.33 -17.49 15.12
CA THR A 307 5.78 -18.33 16.24
C THR A 307 5.76 -19.82 15.90
N GLY A 308 6.50 -20.61 16.66
CA GLY A 308 6.56 -22.06 16.56
C GLY A 308 7.07 -22.71 17.83
N ASN A 309 7.25 -24.02 17.78
CA ASN A 309 7.84 -24.78 18.89
C ASN A 309 9.32 -24.96 18.61
N ASN A 310 10.17 -24.61 19.56
CA ASN A 310 11.61 -24.78 19.46
C ASN A 310 11.97 -26.27 19.65
N PRO A 311 12.53 -26.96 18.64
CA PRO A 311 12.85 -28.37 18.74
C PRO A 311 14.07 -28.67 19.66
N VAL A 312 14.90 -27.67 19.94
CA VAL A 312 16.10 -27.81 20.78
C VAL A 312 15.74 -27.62 22.25
N SER A 313 15.07 -26.52 22.60
CA SER A 313 14.71 -26.22 23.99
C SER A 313 13.41 -26.87 24.46
N GLY A 314 12.55 -27.30 23.53
CA GLY A 314 11.19 -27.77 23.82
C GLY A 314 10.19 -26.66 24.15
N GLU A 315 10.62 -25.40 24.14
CA GLU A 315 9.75 -24.25 24.40
C GLU A 315 8.72 -24.06 23.26
N LYS A 316 7.50 -23.68 23.63
CA LYS A 316 6.40 -23.46 22.69
C LYS A 316 6.16 -21.97 22.47
N ASP A 317 5.53 -21.64 21.34
CA ASP A 317 5.14 -20.27 20.99
C ASP A 317 6.31 -19.26 20.94
N VAL A 318 7.49 -19.75 20.54
CA VAL A 318 8.70 -18.94 20.37
C VAL A 318 8.72 -18.29 19.00
N GLU A 319 9.15 -17.03 18.91
CA GLU A 319 9.30 -16.34 17.62
C GLU A 319 10.27 -17.08 16.69
N ILE A 320 9.90 -17.22 15.41
CA ILE A 320 10.63 -18.05 14.44
C ILE A 320 12.09 -17.60 14.26
N ASN A 321 12.36 -16.30 14.29
CA ASN A 321 13.72 -15.77 14.23
C ASN A 321 14.59 -16.22 15.42
N LYS A 322 14.01 -16.35 16.62
CA LYS A 322 14.73 -16.84 17.81
C LYS A 322 15.01 -18.34 17.70
N ILE A 323 14.03 -19.11 17.19
CA ILE A 323 14.22 -20.54 16.91
C ILE A 323 15.36 -20.71 15.90
N ALA A 324 15.37 -19.92 14.82
CA ALA A 324 16.40 -20.00 13.79
C ALA A 324 17.81 -19.66 14.32
N ARG A 325 17.92 -18.64 15.18
CA ARG A 325 19.20 -18.31 15.84
C ARG A 325 19.65 -19.45 16.76
N ASN A 326 18.73 -20.00 17.55
CA ASN A 326 19.06 -21.11 18.43
C ASN A 326 19.50 -22.38 17.67
N LEU A 327 18.86 -22.69 16.53
CA LEU A 327 19.31 -23.76 15.65
C LEU A 327 20.72 -23.48 15.10
N LYS A 328 20.96 -22.27 14.58
CA LYS A 328 22.29 -21.87 14.08
C LYS A 328 23.39 -22.01 15.14
N ASP A 329 23.09 -21.69 16.39
CA ASP A 329 24.05 -21.77 17.50
C ASP A 329 24.39 -23.22 17.92
N GLN A 330 23.57 -24.21 17.52
CA GLN A 330 23.80 -25.63 17.80
C GLN A 330 24.58 -26.37 16.70
N GLY A 331 24.87 -25.69 15.59
CA GLY A 331 25.47 -26.29 14.38
C GLY A 331 24.45 -26.99 13.50
#